data_AF-A0A0D3C9W4-F1
#
_entry.id   AF-A0A0D3C9W4-F1
#
_cell.length_a   1.000
_cell.length_b   1.000
_cell.length_c   1.000
_cell.angle_alpha   90.00
_cell.angle_beta   90.00
_cell.angle_gamma   90.00
#
_symmetry.space_group_name_H-M   'P 1'
#
loop_
_entity.id
_entity.type
_entity.pdbx_description
1 polymer ?
#
loop_
_entity_poly.entity_id
_entity_poly.type
_entity_poly.pdbx_seq_one_letter_code
_entity_poly.pdbx_strand_id
1 'polypeptide(L)'
;MAQPQSSNSVTSRNPSSIDGPPCHCLRPTVMLTAWTDTNPGRRFYKCYLHGFFYWADAEEPHGWQRHSLLEARDQIRRLRKDKADLYNEFAELHHQLTLRANREPIPIREEDESDGTEET
;
A
#
# COMPACT_ATOMS: atom_id res chain seq x y z
N MET A 1 18.23 -7.71 -21.22
CA MET A 1 16.76 -7.93 -21.27
C MET A 1 16.11 -6.96 -20.29
N ALA A 2 15.35 -5.97 -20.76
CA ALA A 2 14.75 -4.94 -19.90
C ALA A 2 13.35 -5.38 -19.45
N GLN A 3 13.10 -5.36 -18.15
CA GLN A 3 11.80 -5.75 -17.56
C GLN A 3 10.74 -4.66 -17.78
N PRO A 4 9.45 -5.02 -17.90
CA PRO A 4 8.37 -4.05 -18.08
C PRO A 4 8.08 -3.34 -16.75
N GLN A 5 8.26 -2.02 -16.74
CA GLN A 5 7.91 -1.16 -15.60
C GLN A 5 6.38 -1.12 -15.47
N SER A 6 5.84 -1.89 -14.52
CA SER A 6 4.42 -1.89 -14.15
C SER A 6 4.01 -0.48 -13.68
N SER A 7 3.23 0.22 -14.52
CA SER A 7 2.76 1.57 -14.26
C SER A 7 1.47 1.55 -13.45
N ASN A 8 1.52 1.99 -12.20
CA ASN A 8 0.34 2.13 -11.34
C ASN A 8 -0.29 3.52 -11.56
N SER A 9 -1.51 3.56 -12.10
CA SER A 9 -2.29 4.80 -12.29
C SER A 9 -3.40 4.88 -11.26
N VAL A 10 -3.55 6.05 -10.62
CA VAL A 10 -4.62 6.32 -9.64
C VAL A 10 -5.76 7.05 -10.35
N THR A 11 -7.00 6.56 -10.19
CA THR A 11 -8.22 7.20 -10.71
C THR A 11 -8.72 8.27 -9.74
N SER A 12 -8.83 9.52 -10.17
CA SER A 12 -9.54 10.56 -9.42
C SER A 12 -10.88 10.86 -10.08
N ARG A 13 -12.01 10.62 -9.39
CA ARG A 13 -13.36 10.98 -9.87
C ARG A 13 -13.74 12.35 -9.32
N ASN A 14 -13.60 13.41 -10.12
CA ASN A 14 -14.24 14.70 -9.83
C ASN A 14 -15.59 14.78 -10.57
N PRO A 15 -16.71 15.07 -9.90
CA PRO A 15 -18.05 15.02 -10.50
C PRO A 15 -18.52 16.32 -11.17
N SER A 16 -17.67 17.33 -11.39
CA SER A 16 -18.05 18.61 -12.00
C SER A 16 -17.48 18.79 -13.41
N SER A 17 -18.22 18.25 -14.39
CA SER A 17 -18.32 18.69 -15.80
C SER A 17 -17.07 19.30 -16.48
N ILE A 18 -16.15 18.45 -16.95
CA ILE A 18 -15.46 18.60 -18.25
C ILE A 18 -15.18 17.17 -18.71
N ASP A 19 -16.08 16.58 -19.50
CA ASP A 19 -15.79 15.30 -20.16
C ASP A 19 -14.48 15.49 -20.95
N GLY A 20 -13.47 14.68 -20.63
CA GLY A 20 -12.22 14.66 -21.37
C GLY A 20 -12.46 14.42 -22.86
N PRO A 21 -11.46 14.66 -23.73
CA PRO A 21 -11.59 14.41 -25.15
C PRO A 21 -12.18 13.01 -25.37
N PRO A 22 -13.29 12.89 -26.12
CA PRO A 22 -14.00 11.63 -26.24
C PRO A 22 -13.16 10.65 -27.05
N CYS A 23 -13.19 9.39 -26.63
CA CYS A 23 -12.71 8.29 -27.47
C CYS A 23 -13.67 8.10 -28.67
N HIS A 24 -13.22 7.45 -29.74
CA HIS A 24 -14.06 7.09 -30.90
C HIS A 24 -15.30 6.26 -30.55
N CYS A 25 -15.33 5.62 -29.38
CA CYS A 25 -16.51 4.91 -28.89
C CYS A 25 -17.57 5.81 -28.23
N LEU A 26 -17.34 7.13 -28.19
CA LEU A 26 -18.22 8.17 -27.62
C LEU A 26 -18.55 7.99 -26.13
N ARG A 27 -17.85 7.10 -25.44
CA ARG A 27 -17.94 6.95 -23.98
C ARG A 27 -17.02 7.97 -23.30
N PRO A 28 -17.39 8.47 -22.10
CA PRO A 28 -16.53 9.34 -21.31
C PRO A 28 -15.16 8.71 -21.05
N THR A 29 -14.11 9.52 -21.18
CA THR A 29 -12.75 9.11 -20.82
C THR A 29 -12.51 9.37 -19.34
N VAL A 30 -11.66 8.54 -18.72
CA VAL A 30 -11.26 8.75 -17.33
C VAL A 30 -9.96 9.52 -17.26
N MET A 31 -9.85 10.42 -16.29
CA MET A 31 -8.60 11.11 -16.03
C MET A 31 -7.77 10.37 -14.99
N LEU A 32 -6.51 10.13 -15.31
CA LEU A 32 -5.53 9.39 -14.52
C LEU A 32 -4.27 10.23 -14.32
N THR A 33 -3.49 9.89 -13.31
CA THR A 33 -2.15 10.46 -13.09
C THR A 33 -1.07 9.43 -13.40
N ALA A 34 -0.06 9.82 -14.18
CA ALA A 34 1.12 9.04 -14.46
C ALA A 34 2.13 9.14 -13.31
N TRP A 35 2.76 8.03 -12.99
CA TRP A 35 3.79 7.92 -11.94
C TRP A 35 5.09 7.30 -12.46
N THR A 36 5.31 7.38 -13.78
CA THR A 36 6.55 6.92 -14.40
C THR A 36 7.67 7.91 -14.16
N ASP A 37 8.92 7.47 -14.39
CA ASP A 37 10.10 8.33 -14.19
C ASP A 37 10.13 9.50 -15.19
N THR A 38 9.59 9.28 -16.39
CA THR A 38 9.52 10.31 -17.44
C THR A 38 8.36 11.28 -17.24
N ASN A 39 7.22 10.79 -16.73
CA ASN A 39 6.00 11.59 -16.60
C ASN A 39 5.45 11.55 -15.16
N PRO A 40 6.22 11.91 -14.12
CA PRO A 40 5.71 11.90 -12.76
C PRO A 40 4.68 13.02 -12.58
N GLY A 41 3.51 12.67 -12.04
CA GLY A 41 2.46 13.63 -11.71
C GLY A 41 1.62 14.14 -12.88
N ARG A 42 2.01 13.88 -14.14
CA ARG A 42 1.23 14.30 -15.31
C ARG A 42 -0.14 13.65 -15.36
N ARG A 43 -1.14 14.39 -15.84
CA ARG A 43 -2.51 13.87 -15.96
C ARG A 43 -2.80 13.49 -17.41
N PHE A 44 -3.52 12.40 -17.61
CA PHE A 44 -3.92 11.94 -18.94
C PHE A 44 -5.33 11.36 -18.93
N TYR A 45 -6.00 11.41 -20.07
CA TYR A 45 -7.28 10.78 -20.33
C TYR A 45 -7.08 9.40 -20.94
N LYS A 46 -7.87 8.41 -20.50
CA LYS A 46 -7.81 7.05 -21.01
C LYS A 46 -9.20 6.48 -21.29
N CYS A 47 -9.34 5.71 -22.37
CA CYS A 47 -10.43 4.74 -22.53
C CYS A 47 -9.90 3.33 -22.26
N TYR A 48 -10.53 2.59 -21.34
CA TYR A 48 -10.09 1.23 -20.99
C TYR A 48 -10.31 0.20 -22.10
N LEU A 49 -11.24 0.45 -23.02
CA LEU A 49 -11.64 -0.53 -24.05
C LEU A 49 -10.85 -0.39 -25.36
N HIS A 50 -10.52 0.84 -25.77
CA HIS A 50 -9.99 1.11 -27.12
C HIS A 50 -8.57 1.69 -27.13
N GLY A 51 -7.89 1.70 -25.98
CA GLY A 51 -6.52 2.21 -25.89
C GLY A 51 -6.37 3.72 -26.14
N PHE A 52 -7.46 4.48 -26.19
CA PHE A 52 -7.41 5.94 -26.29
C PHE A 52 -6.58 6.52 -25.14
N PHE A 53 -5.68 7.43 -25.47
CA PHE A 53 -4.76 8.10 -24.56
C PHE A 53 -4.55 9.56 -25.00
N TYR A 54 -4.65 10.50 -24.07
CA TYR A 54 -4.39 11.91 -24.36
C TYR A 54 -3.87 12.64 -23.11
N TRP A 55 -2.75 13.37 -23.22
CA TRP A 55 -2.24 14.17 -22.09
C TRP A 55 -3.15 15.35 -21.79
N ALA A 56 -3.49 15.57 -20.52
CA ALA A 56 -4.33 16.68 -20.08
C ALA A 56 -3.54 17.99 -19.94
N ASP A 57 -2.21 17.89 -19.80
CA ASP A 57 -1.26 19.00 -19.75
C ASP A 57 -0.46 19.06 -21.06
N ALA A 58 -0.12 20.27 -21.51
CA ALA A 58 0.64 20.47 -22.73
C ALA A 58 2.14 20.23 -22.52
N GLU A 59 2.66 20.54 -21.33
CA GLU A 59 4.08 20.57 -21.04
C GLU A 59 4.54 19.32 -20.28
N GLU A 60 5.75 18.86 -20.60
CA GLU A 60 6.38 17.75 -19.89
C GLU A 60 6.96 18.23 -18.53
N PRO A 61 6.91 17.39 -17.48
CA PRO A 61 7.54 17.68 -16.21
C PRO A 61 9.04 17.85 -16.40
N HIS A 62 9.57 18.97 -15.91
CA HIS A 62 10.98 19.27 -16.00
C HIS A 62 11.49 19.95 -14.73
N GLY A 63 12.80 20.12 -14.65
CA GLY A 63 13.46 20.82 -13.55
C GLY A 63 13.15 20.24 -12.16
N TRP A 64 13.15 21.13 -11.17
CA TRP A 64 13.03 20.75 -9.76
C TRP A 64 11.71 20.04 -9.44
N GLN A 65 10.60 20.42 -10.07
CA GLN A 65 9.28 19.82 -9.83
C GLN A 65 9.30 18.32 -10.13
N ARG A 66 9.87 17.94 -11.29
CA ARG A 66 10.05 16.53 -11.66
C ARG A 66 10.92 15.79 -10.65
N HIS A 67 12.05 16.38 -10.27
CA HIS A 67 12.98 15.75 -9.32
C HIS A 67 12.35 15.55 -7.94
N SER A 68 11.69 16.58 -7.39
CA SER A 68 11.01 16.50 -6.09
C SER A 68 9.90 15.45 -6.07
N LEU A 69 9.12 15.32 -7.14
CA LEU A 69 8.07 14.30 -7.23
C LEU A 69 8.65 12.87 -7.23
N LEU A 70 9.75 12.65 -7.95
CA LEU A 70 10.41 11.35 -7.97
C LEU A 70 11.02 11.00 -6.61
N GLU A 71 11.71 11.96 -5.99
CA GLU A 71 12.29 11.78 -4.67
C GLU A 71 11.22 11.43 -3.63
N ALA A 72 10.14 12.22 -3.57
CA ALA A 72 9.04 11.97 -2.65
C ALA A 72 8.37 10.60 -2.89
N ARG A 73 8.15 10.23 -4.16
CA ARG A 73 7.61 8.91 -4.54
C ARG A 73 8.49 7.78 -4.04
N ASP A 74 9.80 7.89 -4.20
CA ASP A 74 10.73 6.85 -3.82
C ASP A 74 10.92 6.77 -2.30
N GLN A 75 10.86 7.91 -1.59
CA GLN A 75 10.77 7.94 -0.14
C GLN A 75 9.51 7.23 0.36
N ILE A 76 8.33 7.52 -0.22
CA ILE A 76 7.07 6.86 0.14
C ILE A 76 7.15 5.35 -0.09
N ARG A 77 7.79 4.90 -1.17
CA ARG A 77 7.98 3.47 -1.46
C ARG A 77 8.85 2.79 -0.41
N ARG A 78 9.98 3.42 -0.04
CA ARG A 78 10.87 2.92 1.02
C ARG A 78 10.14 2.82 2.35
N LEU A 79 9.50 3.91 2.77
CA LEU A 79 8.77 3.95 4.04
C LEU A 79 7.64 2.91 4.11
N ARG A 80 6.94 2.66 2.99
CA ARG A 80 5.91 1.60 2.94
C ARG A 80 6.51 0.20 3.09
N LYS A 81 7.68 -0.04 2.50
CA LYS A 81 8.40 -1.31 2.64
C LYS A 81 8.87 -1.49 4.09
N ASP A 82 9.55 -0.49 4.64
CA ASP A 82 10.05 -0.55 6.02
C ASP A 82 8.90 -0.77 7.02
N LYS A 83 7.77 -0.09 6.82
CA LYS A 83 6.56 -0.29 7.62
C LYS A 83 6.02 -1.73 7.53
N ALA A 84 6.00 -2.32 6.33
CA ALA A 84 5.56 -3.70 6.16
C ALA A 84 6.52 -4.70 6.82
N ASP A 85 7.83 -4.48 6.66
CA ASP A 85 8.87 -5.33 7.25
C ASP A 85 8.79 -5.29 8.79
N LEU A 86 8.63 -4.10 9.39
CA LEU A 86 8.44 -3.94 10.83
C LEU A 86 7.19 -4.64 11.37
N TYR A 87 6.06 -4.58 10.65
CA TYR A 87 4.85 -5.30 11.08
C TYR A 87 5.01 -6.82 11.01
N ASN A 88 5.75 -7.32 10.02
CA ASN A 88 6.03 -8.75 9.92
C ASN A 88 6.91 -9.22 11.09
N GLU A 89 7.95 -8.44 11.44
CA GLU A 89 8.81 -8.74 12.60
C GLU A 89 8.02 -8.71 13.91
N PHE A 90 7.15 -7.71 14.08
CA PHE A 90 6.26 -7.64 15.25
C PHE A 90 5.34 -8.86 15.34
N ALA A 91 4.73 -9.27 14.23
CA ALA A 91 3.85 -10.43 14.18
C ALA A 91 4.59 -11.73 14.53
N GLU A 92 5.82 -11.90 14.03
CA GLU A 92 6.68 -13.05 14.33
C GLU A 92 7.06 -13.08 15.81
N LEU A 93 7.54 -11.95 16.35
CA LEU A 93 7.91 -11.88 17.76
C LEU A 93 6.71 -12.13 18.68
N HIS A 94 5.55 -11.56 18.34
CA HIS A 94 4.30 -11.80 19.06
C HIS A 94 3.91 -13.30 19.04
N HIS A 95 4.06 -13.96 17.90
CA HIS A 95 3.82 -15.40 17.78
C HIS A 95 4.77 -16.20 18.68
N GLN A 96 6.07 -15.89 18.66
CA GLN A 96 7.06 -16.56 19.52
C GLN A 96 6.76 -16.39 21.01
N LEU A 97 6.40 -15.18 21.44
CA LEU A 97 6.04 -14.91 22.83
C LEU A 97 4.78 -15.67 23.26
N THR A 98 3.78 -15.76 22.37
CA THR A 98 2.56 -16.53 22.62
C THR A 98 2.88 -18.02 22.82
N LEU A 99 3.74 -18.59 21.97
CA LEU A 99 4.17 -19.99 22.12
C LEU A 99 4.94 -20.25 23.41
N ARG A 100 5.78 -19.29 23.85
CA ARG A 100 6.53 -19.39 25.12
C ARG A 100 5.59 -19.32 26.33
N ALA A 101 4.66 -18.37 26.35
CA ALA A 101 3.68 -18.23 27.42
C ALA A 101 2.83 -19.50 27.59
N ASN A 102 2.47 -20.17 26.49
CA ASN A 102 1.73 -21.43 26.52
C ASN A 102 2.58 -22.66 26.90
N ARG A 103 3.91 -22.53 26.99
CA ARG A 103 4.83 -23.61 27.36
C ARG A 103 5.30 -23.55 28.82
N GLU A 104 5.13 -22.43 29.53
CA GLU A 104 5.39 -22.42 30.97
C GLU A 104 4.29 -23.21 31.70
N PRO A 105 4.65 -24.26 32.48
CA PRO A 105 3.68 -24.97 33.30
C PRO A 105 3.07 -24.00 34.32
N ILE A 106 1.73 -23.96 34.40
CA ILE A 106 1.04 -23.31 35.52
C ILE A 106 1.56 -24.00 36.79
N PRO A 107 2.10 -23.26 37.78
CA PRO A 107 2.48 -23.86 39.05
C PRO A 107 1.21 -24.47 39.66
N ILE A 108 1.11 -25.80 39.64
CA ILE A 108 0.09 -26.53 40.38
C ILE A 108 0.42 -26.24 41.84
N ARG A 109 -0.38 -25.39 42.49
CA ARG A 109 -0.35 -25.30 43.95
C ARG A 109 -0.93 -26.62 44.43
N GLU A 110 -0.09 -27.50 44.96
CA GLU A 110 -0.54 -28.63 45.76
C GLU A 110 -1.31 -28.00 46.94
N GLU A 111 -2.63 -28.07 46.89
CA GLU A 111 -3.46 -27.81 48.05
C GLU A 111 -3.24 -29.03 48.96
N ASP A 112 -2.48 -28.82 50.04
CA ASP A 112 -2.25 -29.82 51.07
C ASP A 112 -3.60 -30.27 51.63
N GLU A 113 -4.10 -31.39 51.11
CA GLU A 113 -5.15 -32.19 51.70
C GLU A 113 -4.53 -32.93 52.91
N SER A 114 -4.29 -32.21 54.01
CA SER A 114 -4.00 -32.85 55.31
C SER A 114 -5.28 -32.96 56.11
N ASP A 115 -5.98 -34.05 55.80
CA ASP A 115 -6.74 -34.94 56.67
C ASP A 115 -6.79 -34.52 58.14
N GLY A 116 -8.02 -34.33 58.63
CA GLY A 116 -8.30 -34.21 60.04
C GLY A 116 -8.30 -35.60 60.68
N THR A 117 -7.56 -35.75 61.78
CA THR A 117 -7.86 -36.77 62.78
C THR A 117 -7.95 -36.11 64.14
N GLU A 118 -9.19 -36.06 64.65
CA GLU A 118 -9.51 -35.96 66.07
C GLU A 118 -8.86 -37.13 66.82
N GLU A 119 -8.27 -36.89 67.99
CA GLU A 119 -8.40 -37.80 69.13
C GLU A 119 -7.98 -37.11 70.45
N THR A 120 -8.99 -36.90 71.30
CA THR A 120 -9.08 -36.89 72.78
C THR A 120 -8.04 -36.17 73.63
#